data_AF-A0A962DXR7-F1
#
_entry.id   AF-A0A962DXR7-F1
#
_cell.length_a   1.000
_cell.length_b   1.000
_cell.length_c   1.000
_cell.angle_alpha   90.00
_cell.angle_beta   90.00
_cell.angle_gamma   90.00
#
_symmetry.space_group_name_H-M   'P 1'
#
loop_
_entity.id
_entity.type
_entity.pdbx_description
1 polymer ?
#
loop_
_entity_poly.entity_id
_entity_poly.type
_entity_poly.pdbx_seq_one_letter_code
_entity_poly.pdbx_strand_id
1 'polypeptide(L)'
;MPPEQNVKLRQAEQALAARDYRRLHTLCTEVLQRNPRSAQALFLLALLAAEHQNHAKAVEVLDRALSLAPDRADYHAQKGRC
;
A
#
# COMPACT_ATOMS: atom_id res chain seq x y z
N MET A 1 -4.26 11.01 -12.09
CA MET A 1 -3.49 11.21 -10.83
C MET A 1 -2.42 12.25 -11.09
N PRO A 2 -2.16 13.20 -10.18
CA PRO A 2 -1.09 14.18 -10.38
C PRO A 2 0.28 13.47 -10.42
N PRO A 3 1.23 13.94 -11.25
CA PRO A 3 2.50 13.25 -11.49
C PRO A 3 3.37 13.09 -10.23
N GLU A 4 3.20 13.96 -9.23
CA GLU A 4 3.92 13.89 -7.96
C GLU A 4 3.57 12.66 -7.11
N GLN A 5 2.30 12.24 -7.05
CA GLN A 5 1.92 11.04 -6.29
C GLN A 5 2.56 9.78 -6.86
N ASN A 6 2.71 9.69 -8.19
CA ASN A 6 3.34 8.53 -8.84
C ASN A 6 4.83 8.40 -8.49
N VAL A 7 5.53 9.51 -8.27
CA VAL A 7 6.93 9.49 -7.83
C VAL A 7 7.03 8.98 -6.39
N LYS A 8 6.18 9.48 -5.49
CA LYS A 8 6.16 9.03 -4.09
C LYS A 8 5.80 7.55 -3.94
N LEU A 9 4.83 7.07 -4.72
CA LEU A 9 4.46 5.65 -4.73
C LEU A 9 5.61 4.75 -5.20
N ARG A 10 6.33 5.15 -6.27
CA ARG A 10 7.53 4.42 -6.71
C ARG A 10 8.64 4.42 -5.67
N GLN A 11 8.85 5.55 -4.98
CA GLN A 11 9.80 5.62 -3.86
C GLN A 11 9.38 4.75 -2.69
N ALA A 12 8.08 4.63 -2.41
CA ALA A 12 7.55 3.75 -1.39
C ALA A 12 7.75 2.27 -1.76
N GLU A 13 7.54 1.89 -3.02
CA GLU A 13 7.86 0.55 -3.53
C GLU A 13 9.35 0.21 -3.36
N GLN A 14 10.24 1.15 -3.68
CA GLN A 14 11.67 1.00 -3.44
C GLN A 14 12.00 0.89 -1.95
N ALA A 15 11.34 1.66 -1.10
CA ALA A 15 11.50 1.58 0.34
C ALA A 15 11.04 0.22 0.89
N LEU A 16 9.97 -0.38 0.34
CA LEU A 16 9.56 -1.75 0.68
C LEU A 16 10.67 -2.75 0.35
N ALA A 17 11.21 -2.67 -0.87
CA ALA A 17 12.29 -3.56 -1.32
C ALA A 17 13.56 -3.39 -0.47
N ALA A 18 13.84 -2.17 -0.04
CA ALA A 18 14.94 -1.85 0.87
C ALA A 18 14.65 -2.19 2.35
N ARG A 19 13.44 -2.68 2.67
CA ARG A 19 12.94 -2.87 4.05
C ARG A 19 12.99 -1.60 4.90
N ASP A 20 12.98 -0.42 4.26
CA ASP A 20 12.86 0.87 4.91
C ASP A 20 11.38 1.18 5.17
N TYR A 21 10.85 0.46 6.16
CA TYR A 21 9.46 0.52 6.57
C TYR A 21 9.03 1.92 7.05
N ARG A 22 9.95 2.66 7.66
CA ARG A 22 9.69 4.02 8.13
C ARG A 22 9.43 4.94 6.95
N ARG A 23 10.30 4.91 5.94
CA ARG A 23 10.15 5.72 4.74
C ARG A 23 8.92 5.33 3.93
N LEU A 24 8.66 4.03 3.79
CA LEU A 24 7.46 3.54 3.13
C LEU A 24 6.19 4.09 3.79
N HIS A 25 6.10 4.01 5.13
CA HIS A 25 4.95 4.49 5.87
C HIS A 25 4.77 6.00 5.64
N THR A 26 5.82 6.80 5.79
CA THR A 26 5.77 8.26 5.56
C THR A 26 5.28 8.60 4.15
N LEU A 27 5.87 7.99 3.12
CA LEU A 27 5.50 8.25 1.72
C LEU A 27 4.04 7.86 1.42
N CYS A 28 3.60 6.70 1.91
CA CYS A 28 2.21 6.26 1.72
C CYS A 28 1.23 7.19 2.44
N THR A 29 1.55 7.61 3.68
CA THR A 29 0.72 8.55 4.45
C THR A 29 0.61 9.90 3.75
N GLU A 30 1.71 10.46 3.22
CA GLU A 30 1.66 11.71 2.45
C GLU A 30 0.81 11.59 1.19
N VAL A 31 0.88 10.44 0.49
CA VAL A 31 0.02 10.17 -0.66
C VAL A 31 -1.44 10.10 -0.23
N LEU A 32 -1.75 9.44 0.89
CA LEU A 32 -3.11 9.33 1.42
C LEU A 32 -3.66 10.66 1.96
N GLN A 33 -2.81 11.55 2.47
CA GLN A 33 -3.23 12.90 2.86
C GLN A 33 -3.71 13.71 1.66
N ARG A 34 -3.01 13.60 0.52
CA ARG A 34 -3.39 14.29 -0.73
C ARG A 34 -4.50 13.55 -1.48
N ASN A 35 -4.50 12.22 -1.44
CA ASN A 35 -5.49 11.36 -2.07
C ASN A 35 -5.86 10.19 -1.13
N PRO A 36 -6.87 10.37 -0.27
CA PRO A 36 -7.31 9.35 0.68
C PRO A 36 -7.83 8.07 0.02
N ARG A 37 -8.14 8.12 -1.28
CA ARG A 37 -8.67 7.01 -2.09
C ARG A 37 -7.59 6.41 -2.99
N SER A 38 -6.31 6.55 -2.62
CA SER A 38 -5.20 5.92 -3.34
C SER A 38 -5.12 4.43 -2.98
N ALA A 39 -5.69 3.58 -3.84
CA ALA A 39 -5.67 2.13 -3.65
C ALA A 39 -4.23 1.58 -3.59
N GLN A 40 -3.29 2.15 -4.35
CA GLN A 40 -1.90 1.73 -4.37
C GLN A 40 -1.14 2.09 -3.07
N ALA A 41 -1.42 3.25 -2.46
CA ALA A 41 -0.82 3.57 -1.16
C ALA A 41 -1.33 2.65 -0.05
N LEU A 42 -2.64 2.31 -0.07
CA LEU A 42 -3.21 1.33 0.85
C LEU A 42 -2.57 -0.05 0.65
N PHE A 43 -2.42 -0.49 -0.60
CA PHE A 43 -1.76 -1.76 -0.91
C PHE A 43 -0.34 -1.83 -0.34
N LEU A 44 0.48 -0.78 -0.52
CA LEU A 44 1.84 -0.75 0.03
C LEU A 44 1.87 -0.79 1.57
N LEU A 45 0.92 -0.12 2.23
CA LEU A 45 0.77 -0.22 3.69
C LEU A 45 0.31 -1.61 4.15
N ALA A 46 -0.49 -2.30 3.35
CA ALA A 46 -0.87 -3.67 3.63
C ALA A 46 0.31 -4.64 3.47
N LEU A 47 1.15 -4.44 2.44
CA LEU A 47 2.40 -5.18 2.29
C LEU A 47 3.30 -4.99 3.50
N LEU A 48 3.46 -3.74 3.97
CA LEU A 48 4.19 -3.46 5.19
C LEU A 48 3.62 -4.20 6.41
N ALA A 49 2.29 -4.22 6.57
CA ALA A 49 1.65 -4.94 7.67
C ALA A 49 1.90 -6.46 7.58
N ALA A 50 1.88 -7.02 6.36
CA ALA A 50 2.20 -8.42 6.11
C ALA A 50 3.67 -8.74 6.41
N GLU A 51 4.63 -7.86 6.07
CA GLU A 51 6.05 -7.99 6.42
C GLU A 51 6.26 -8.02 7.94
N HIS A 52 5.42 -7.30 8.70
CA HIS A 52 5.40 -7.33 10.16
C HIS A 52 4.59 -8.50 10.75
N GLN A 53 4.20 -9.49 9.93
CA GLN A 53 3.35 -10.64 10.29
C GLN A 53 1.98 -10.24 10.88
N ASN A 54 1.55 -9.00 10.65
CA ASN A 54 0.24 -8.53 11.06
C ASN A 54 -0.77 -8.78 9.93
N HIS A 55 -1.04 -10.05 9.68
CA HIS A 55 -1.92 -10.50 8.61
C HIS A 55 -3.35 -9.96 8.74
N ALA A 56 -3.88 -9.86 9.96
CA ALA A 56 -5.19 -9.28 10.23
C ALA A 56 -5.29 -7.84 9.71
N LYS A 57 -4.30 -7.00 10.04
CA LYS A 57 -4.24 -5.61 9.58
C LYS A 57 -3.95 -5.52 8.08
N ALA A 58 -3.11 -6.40 7.53
CA ALA A 58 -2.85 -6.44 6.10
C ALA A 58 -4.13 -6.70 5.31
N VAL A 59 -4.94 -7.66 5.74
CA VAL A 59 -6.23 -8.00 5.12
C VAL A 59 -7.22 -6.83 5.22
N GLU A 60 -7.36 -6.19 6.39
CA GLU A 60 -8.24 -5.03 6.56
C GLU A 60 -7.88 -3.89 5.59
N VAL A 61 -6.59 -3.60 5.46
CA VAL A 61 -6.10 -2.54 4.55
C VAL A 61 -6.27 -2.96 3.09
N LEU A 62 -6.03 -4.24 2.76
CA LEU A 62 -6.27 -4.80 1.42
C LEU A 62 -7.74 -4.72 1.03
N ASP A 63 -8.67 -4.96 1.95
CA ASP A 63 -10.10 -4.85 1.68
C ASP A 63 -10.51 -3.42 1.32
N ARG A 64 -9.90 -2.44 1.98
CA ARG A 64 -10.09 -1.02 1.62
C ARG A 64 -9.49 -0.71 0.25
N ALA A 65 -8.32 -1.27 -0.08
CA ALA A 65 -7.70 -1.09 -1.39
C ALA A 65 -8.55 -1.74 -2.51
N LEU A 66 -9.05 -2.95 -2.29
CA LEU A 66 -9.94 -3.68 -3.19
C LEU A 66 -11.30 -3.00 -3.36
N SER A 67 -11.84 -2.37 -2.31
CA SER A 67 -13.07 -1.56 -2.43
C SER A 67 -12.91 -0.36 -3.37
N LEU A 68 -11.68 0.13 -3.56
CA LEU A 68 -11.37 1.24 -4.46
C LEU A 68 -10.93 0.77 -5.85
N ALA A 69 -10.32 -0.41 -5.94
CA ALA A 69 -9.84 -0.99 -7.18
C ALA A 69 -10.06 -2.52 -7.16
N PRO A 70 -11.31 -2.98 -7.36
CA PRO A 70 -11.69 -4.38 -7.19
C PRO A 70 -11.07 -5.32 -8.25
N ASP A 71 -10.75 -4.78 -9.44
CA ASP A 71 -10.15 -5.52 -10.55
C ASP A 71 -8.63 -5.77 -10.41
N ARG A 72 -8.03 -5.36 -9.28
CA ARG A 72 -6.59 -5.52 -9.04
C ARG A 72 -6.26 -6.94 -8.58
N ALA A 73 -5.90 -7.79 -9.53
CA ALA A 73 -5.50 -9.18 -9.28
C ALA A 73 -4.33 -9.29 -8.29
N ASP A 74 -3.41 -8.32 -8.31
CA ASP A 74 -2.30 -8.21 -7.37
C ASP A 74 -2.77 -8.08 -5.90
N TYR A 75 -3.90 -7.40 -5.66
CA TYR A 75 -4.42 -7.19 -4.32
C TYR A 75 -5.12 -8.45 -3.79
N HIS A 76 -5.91 -9.12 -4.65
CA HIS A 76 -6.50 -10.43 -4.32
C HIS A 76 -5.44 -11.48 -4.02
N ALA A 77 -4.39 -11.54 -4.85
CA ALA A 77 -3.28 -12.47 -4.65
C ALA A 77 -2.56 -12.21 -3.32
N GLN A 78 -2.37 -10.94 -2.94
CA GLN A 78 -1.76 -10.62 -1.66
C GLN A 78 -2.67 -10.92 -0.46
N LYS A 79 -3.97 -10.69 -0.59
CA LYS A 79 -4.94 -11.03 0.45
C LYS A 79 -4.97 -12.53 0.72
N GLY A 80 -4.91 -13.36 -0.32
CA GLY A 80 -4.82 -14.82 -0.17
C GLY A 80 -3.49 -15.33 0.38
N ARG A 81 -2.43 -14.50 0.39
CA ARG A 81 -1.13 -14.83 1.00
C ARG A 81 -1.04 -14.46 2.49
N CYS A 82 -1.91 -13.58 2.97
CA CYS A 82 -1.98 -13.19 4.37
C CYS A 82 -2.84 -14.18 5.16
#